data_AF-A0A3B9FJT2-F1
#
_entry.id   AF-A0A3B9FJT2-F1
#
_cell.length_a   1.000
_cell.length_b   1.000
_cell.length_c   1.000
_cell.angle_alpha   90.00
_cell.angle_beta   90.00
_cell.angle_gamma   90.00
#
_symmetry.space_group_name_H-M   'P 1'
#
loop_
_entity.id
_entity.type
_entity.pdbx_description
1 polymer ?
#
loop_
_entity_poly.entity_id
_entity_poly.type
_entity_poly.pdbx_seq_one_letter_code
_entity_poly.pdbx_strand_id
1 'polypeptide(L)'
;SASIGGGCISRASRIEGDDGRSFFLKQNDLDFLDYFEAEAEALLEIEATSTVRVPGVIAFGKTAQASFLALSYIEEGSPSPSSQRDLGRQLALLHQIRQPYFGWKRDNCIGATPQPNPPGENWPDFYRDHRLDHQFSLAKAKGQSFHGASDLMENLSAFFVGYSPSPSL
;
A
#
# COMPACT_ATOMS: atom_id res chain seq x y z
N SER A 1 21.94 8.84 11.77
CA SER A 1 20.93 8.48 10.77
C SER A 1 21.28 9.15 9.46
N ALA A 2 21.12 8.44 8.34
CA ALA A 2 21.19 9.06 7.01
C ALA A 2 19.76 9.26 6.50
N SER A 3 19.44 10.49 6.07
CA SER A 3 18.18 10.74 5.35
C SER A 3 18.24 10.01 4.03
N ILE A 4 17.25 9.18 3.76
CA ILE A 4 17.08 8.51 2.48
C ILE A 4 15.90 9.15 1.76
N GLY A 5 16.03 9.39 0.46
CA GLY A 5 14.92 9.93 -0.34
C GLY A 5 13.73 8.95 -0.30
N GLY A 6 12.50 9.46 -0.29
CA GLY A 6 11.30 8.60 -0.37
C GLY A 6 10.11 8.97 0.50
N GLY A 7 10.07 10.15 1.11
CA GLY A 7 8.97 10.54 1.97
C GLY A 7 8.27 11.80 1.51
N CYS A 8 7.29 11.73 0.60
CA CYS A 8 6.41 12.88 0.36
C CYS A 8 5.57 13.24 1.62
N ILE A 9 5.56 12.37 2.65
CA ILE A 9 4.60 12.37 3.75
C ILE A 9 5.27 12.05 5.09
N SER A 10 6.03 10.95 5.16
CA SER A 10 6.76 10.54 6.38
C SER A 10 8.25 10.73 6.19
N ARG A 11 8.96 11.14 7.25
CA ARG A 11 10.43 11.19 7.24
C ARG A 11 10.98 9.77 7.23
N ALA A 12 11.83 9.44 6.26
CA ALA A 12 12.46 8.13 6.13
C ALA A 12 13.96 8.23 6.41
N SER A 13 14.50 7.28 7.19
CA SER A 13 15.92 7.22 7.49
C SER A 13 16.42 5.79 7.66
N ARG A 14 17.70 5.58 7.35
CA ARG A 14 18.43 4.39 7.79
C ARG A 14 19.01 4.64 9.18
N ILE A 15 18.74 3.74 10.09
CA ILE A 15 19.36 3.70 11.42
C ILE A 15 20.18 2.42 11.56
N GLU A 16 21.26 2.50 12.31
CA GLU A 16 22.16 1.38 12.61
C GLU A 16 22.09 1.14 14.11
N GLY A 17 21.88 -0.12 14.50
CA GLY A 17 21.95 -0.54 15.90
C GLY A 17 23.41 -0.71 16.34
N ASP A 18 23.63 -0.72 17.65
CA ASP A 18 24.97 -0.92 18.24
C ASP A 18 25.57 -2.30 17.89
N ASP A 19 24.73 -3.24 17.46
CA ASP A 19 25.11 -4.56 16.97
C ASP A 19 25.44 -4.60 15.46
N GLY A 20 25.47 -3.44 14.80
CA GLY A 20 25.76 -3.29 13.36
C GLY A 20 24.58 -3.61 12.43
N ARG A 21 23.41 -4.00 12.96
CA ARG A 21 22.23 -4.24 12.11
C ARG A 21 21.65 -2.91 11.63
N SER A 22 21.19 -2.91 10.38
CA SER A 22 20.52 -1.74 9.78
C SER A 22 19.01 -1.91 9.76
N PHE A 23 18.32 -0.81 10.03
CA PHE A 23 16.86 -0.71 10.00
C PHE A 23 16.41 0.48 9.17
N PHE A 24 15.22 0.36 8.59
CA PHE A 24 14.54 1.45 7.91
C PHE A 24 13.48 2.03 8.86
N LEU A 25 13.61 3.32 9.19
CA LEU A 25 12.71 4.00 10.11
C LEU A 25 11.86 5.03 9.35
N LYS A 26 10.54 4.89 9.42
CA LYS A 26 9.56 5.91 9.06
C LYS A 26 9.11 6.65 10.31
N GLN A 27 9.00 7.96 10.24
CA GLN A 27 8.46 8.80 11.31
C GLN A 27 7.49 9.85 10.76
N ASN A 28 6.45 10.13 11.53
CA ASN A 28 5.48 11.18 11.21
C ASN A 28 4.84 11.72 12.50
N ASP A 29 3.87 12.63 12.39
CA ASP A 29 3.16 13.21 13.53
C ASP A 29 2.41 12.15 14.36
N LEU A 30 2.02 12.51 15.58
CA LEU A 30 1.44 11.60 16.57
C LEU A 30 0.08 11.01 16.15
N ASP A 31 -0.64 11.67 15.26
CA ASP A 31 -1.92 11.22 14.70
C ASP A 31 -1.74 10.21 13.55
N PHE A 32 -0.51 10.02 13.05
CA PHE A 32 -0.23 9.11 11.94
C PHE A 32 -0.06 7.64 12.35
N LEU A 33 -0.21 7.29 13.64
CA LEU A 33 0.03 5.93 14.13
C LEU A 33 -0.84 4.90 13.40
N ASP A 34 -2.14 5.18 13.23
CA ASP A 34 -3.09 4.24 12.63
C ASP A 34 -2.66 3.83 11.20
N TYR A 35 -2.02 4.74 10.45
CA TYR A 35 -1.47 4.43 9.13
C TYR A 35 -0.22 3.53 9.21
N PHE A 36 0.64 3.72 10.20
CA PHE A 36 1.78 2.82 10.44
C PHE A 36 1.34 1.44 10.92
N GLU A 37 0.29 1.35 11.72
CA GLU A 37 -0.33 0.07 12.11
C GLU A 37 -0.92 -0.64 10.90
N ALA A 38 -1.64 0.08 10.03
CA ALA A 38 -2.16 -0.49 8.79
C ALA A 38 -1.05 -0.97 7.86
N GLU A 39 0.05 -0.21 7.71
CA GLU A 39 1.21 -0.63 6.91
C GLU A 39 1.90 -1.86 7.51
N ALA A 40 2.15 -1.87 8.82
CA ALA A 40 2.77 -3.00 9.51
C ALA A 40 1.95 -4.29 9.32
N GLU A 41 0.63 -4.20 9.46
CA GLU A 41 -0.23 -5.36 9.27
C GLU A 41 -0.31 -5.84 7.83
N ALA A 42 -0.25 -4.95 6.84
CA ALA A 42 -0.16 -5.34 5.43
C ALA A 42 1.17 -6.06 5.12
N LEU A 43 2.29 -5.56 5.68
CA LEU A 43 3.60 -6.19 5.54
C LEU A 43 3.62 -7.59 6.16
N LEU A 44 3.09 -7.75 7.37
CA LEU A 44 2.98 -9.05 8.04
C LEU A 44 2.10 -10.04 7.25
N GLU A 45 1.01 -9.56 6.65
CA GLU A 45 0.12 -10.39 5.83
C GLU A 45 0.80 -10.86 4.54
N ILE A 46 1.53 -9.98 3.85
CA ILE A 46 2.31 -10.36 2.65
C ILE A 46 3.46 -11.29 3.04
N GLU A 47 4.19 -11.02 4.13
CA GLU A 47 5.28 -11.87 4.62
C GLU A 47 4.80 -13.31 4.91
N ALA A 48 3.63 -13.45 5.53
CA ALA A 48 3.03 -14.75 5.85
C ALA A 48 2.73 -15.61 4.60
N THR A 49 2.57 -14.99 3.42
CA THR A 49 2.36 -15.73 2.17
C THR A 49 3.62 -16.43 1.67
N SER A 50 4.81 -15.98 2.10
CA SER A 50 6.10 -16.46 1.59
C SER A 50 6.24 -16.39 0.05
N THR A 51 5.58 -15.42 -0.59
CA THR A 51 5.57 -15.27 -2.06
C THR A 51 6.60 -14.26 -2.57
N VAL A 52 6.50 -13.01 -2.12
CA VAL A 52 7.41 -11.90 -2.46
C VAL A 52 8.10 -11.39 -1.22
N ARG A 53 9.38 -11.02 -1.35
CA ARG A 53 10.14 -10.45 -0.23
C ARG A 53 9.59 -9.06 0.12
N VAL A 54 9.28 -8.86 1.40
CA VAL A 54 8.95 -7.55 1.98
C VAL A 54 9.89 -7.23 3.15
N PRO A 55 10.01 -5.96 3.57
CA PRO A 55 10.69 -5.62 4.82
C PRO A 55 9.95 -6.26 6.01
N GLY A 56 10.70 -6.88 6.92
CA GLY A 56 10.15 -7.44 8.15
C GLY A 56 9.81 -6.34 9.14
N VAL A 57 8.67 -6.45 9.81
CA VAL A 57 8.24 -5.48 10.82
C VAL A 57 9.01 -5.69 12.13
N ILE A 58 9.72 -4.66 12.59
CA ILE A 58 10.52 -4.72 13.84
C ILE A 58 9.73 -4.13 15.01
N ALA A 59 9.22 -2.91 14.83
CA ALA A 59 8.41 -2.22 15.83
C ALA A 59 7.64 -1.06 15.18
N PHE A 60 6.53 -0.67 15.79
CA PHE A 60 5.84 0.58 15.50
C PHE A 60 5.24 1.13 16.78
N GLY A 61 4.92 2.42 16.81
CA GLY A 61 4.34 3.05 18.00
C GLY A 61 4.50 4.56 18.01
N LYS A 62 4.40 5.14 19.21
CA LYS A 62 4.59 6.57 19.45
C LYS A 62 5.77 6.81 20.39
N THR A 63 6.49 7.89 20.13
CA THR A 63 7.35 8.55 21.11
C THR A 63 6.61 9.76 21.68
N ALA A 64 7.27 10.58 22.50
CA ALA A 64 6.69 11.84 22.96
C ALA A 64 6.50 12.87 21.82
N GLN A 65 7.11 12.67 20.64
CA GLN A 65 7.16 13.67 19.57
C GLN A 65 6.66 13.16 18.22
N ALA A 66 6.55 11.84 18.00
CA ALA A 66 6.25 11.28 16.68
C ALA A 66 5.65 9.88 16.76
N SER A 67 4.86 9.50 15.75
CA SER A 67 4.59 8.11 15.44
C SER A 67 5.72 7.53 14.59
N PHE A 68 5.95 6.22 14.65
CA PHE A 68 6.99 5.57 13.87
C PHE A 68 6.66 4.14 13.43
N LEU A 69 7.34 3.70 12.37
CA LEU A 69 7.42 2.31 11.92
C LEU A 69 8.88 1.98 11.61
N ALA A 70 9.42 0.99 12.30
CA ALA A 70 10.76 0.44 12.11
C ALA A 70 10.67 -0.92 11.42
N LEU A 71 11.38 -1.04 10.30
CA LEU A 71 11.42 -2.22 9.43
C LEU A 71 12.85 -2.74 9.28
N SER A 72 13.01 -4.00 8.90
CA SER A 72 14.30 -4.50 8.46
C SER A 72 14.79 -3.71 7.24
N TYR A 73 16.09 -3.41 7.19
CA TYR A 73 16.65 -2.70 6.04
C TYR A 73 16.88 -3.68 4.89
N ILE A 74 16.35 -3.36 3.71
CA ILE A 74 16.65 -4.07 2.47
C ILE A 74 17.74 -3.30 1.74
N GLU A 75 18.90 -3.93 1.58
CA GLU A 75 19.94 -3.39 0.70
C GLU A 75 19.47 -3.47 -0.75
N GLU A 76 19.49 -2.33 -1.42
CA GLU A 76 19.15 -2.25 -2.84
C GLU A 76 20.23 -2.97 -3.67
N GLY A 77 19.77 -3.86 -4.54
CA GLY A 77 20.61 -4.49 -5.55
C GLY A 77 20.49 -3.78 -6.89
N SER A 78 21.40 -4.08 -7.82
CA SER A 78 21.28 -3.63 -9.21
C SER A 78 20.20 -4.42 -9.94
N PRO A 79 19.25 -3.75 -10.63
CA PRO A 79 18.23 -4.44 -11.40
C PRO A 79 18.86 -5.25 -12.54
N SER A 80 18.35 -6.46 -12.74
CA SER A 80 18.75 -7.36 -13.83
C SER A 80 17.53 -8.01 -14.48
N PRO A 81 17.63 -8.49 -15.74
CA PRO A 81 16.53 -9.19 -16.38
C PRO A 81 16.03 -10.41 -15.62
N SER A 82 16.90 -11.12 -14.88
CA SER A 82 16.49 -12.23 -14.02
C SER A 82 15.70 -11.73 -12.81
N SER A 83 16.16 -10.70 -12.11
CA SER A 83 15.44 -10.13 -10.95
C SER A 83 14.03 -9.66 -11.30
N GLN A 84 13.82 -9.08 -12.48
CA GLN A 84 12.51 -8.64 -12.95
C GLN A 84 11.59 -9.83 -13.25
N ARG A 85 12.11 -10.91 -13.87
CA ARG A 85 11.35 -12.15 -14.08
C ARG A 85 10.97 -12.82 -12.76
N ASP A 86 11.90 -12.84 -11.80
CA ASP A 86 11.66 -13.41 -10.48
C ASP A 86 10.60 -12.61 -9.72
N LEU A 87 10.66 -11.28 -9.75
CA LEU A 87 9.63 -10.42 -9.17
C LEU A 87 8.25 -10.69 -9.80
N GLY A 88 8.17 -10.76 -11.13
CA GLY A 88 6.92 -11.06 -11.83
C GLY A 88 6.32 -12.42 -11.41
N ARG A 89 7.15 -13.44 -11.24
CA ARG A 89 6.74 -14.75 -10.74
C ARG A 89 6.26 -14.69 -9.29
N GLN A 90 6.97 -13.97 -8.41
CA GLN A 90 6.60 -13.82 -7.01
C GLN A 90 5.28 -13.06 -6.84
N LEU A 91 5.07 -11.98 -7.61
CA LEU A 91 3.80 -11.25 -7.64
C LEU A 91 2.65 -12.11 -8.18
N ALA A 92 2.89 -12.92 -9.21
CA ALA A 92 1.88 -13.85 -9.71
C ALA A 92 1.48 -14.89 -8.65
N LEU A 93 2.42 -15.37 -7.84
CA LEU A 93 2.11 -16.27 -6.72
C LEU A 93 1.30 -15.58 -5.63
N LEU A 94 1.62 -14.31 -5.30
CA LEU A 94 0.85 -13.50 -4.36
C LEU A 94 -0.61 -13.36 -4.83
N HIS A 95 -0.81 -12.91 -6.07
CA HIS A 95 -2.14 -12.69 -6.66
C HIS A 95 -2.97 -13.98 -6.84
N GLN A 96 -2.37 -15.16 -6.75
CA GLN A 96 -3.11 -16.42 -6.78
C GLN A 96 -3.78 -16.76 -5.44
N ILE A 97 -3.41 -16.08 -4.35
CA ILE A 97 -3.99 -16.29 -3.03
C ILE A 97 -5.34 -15.58 -2.97
N ARG A 98 -6.41 -16.38 -3.09
CA ARG A 98 -7.79 -15.89 -3.12
C ARG A 98 -8.20 -15.30 -1.77
N GLN A 99 -8.98 -14.22 -1.85
CA GLN A 99 -9.63 -13.57 -0.71
C GLN A 99 -11.16 -13.73 -0.82
N PRO A 100 -11.89 -13.68 0.30
CA PRO A 100 -13.34 -13.83 0.30
C PRO A 100 -14.08 -12.65 -0.34
N TYR A 101 -13.46 -11.46 -0.37
CA TYR A 101 -14.05 -10.23 -0.89
C TYR A 101 -12.96 -9.24 -1.37
N PHE A 102 -13.33 -8.29 -2.23
CA PHE A 102 -12.51 -7.12 -2.55
C PHE A 102 -12.51 -6.14 -1.38
N GLY A 103 -11.38 -5.48 -1.14
CA GLY A 103 -11.18 -4.66 0.05
C GLY A 103 -10.27 -5.37 1.03
N TRP A 104 -10.31 -4.94 2.29
CA TRP A 104 -9.41 -5.42 3.33
C TRP A 104 -10.02 -5.20 4.70
N LYS A 105 -9.49 -5.87 5.73
CA LYS A 105 -10.00 -5.81 7.11
C LYS A 105 -10.01 -4.40 7.73
N ARG A 106 -9.32 -3.44 7.12
CA ARG A 106 -9.33 -2.02 7.51
C ARG A 106 -9.00 -1.09 6.35
N ASP A 107 -9.34 0.17 6.53
CA ASP A 107 -8.88 1.25 5.66
C ASP A 107 -7.37 1.46 5.83
N ASN A 108 -6.73 1.93 4.76
CA ASN A 108 -5.32 2.27 4.76
C ASN A 108 -5.10 3.56 3.96
N CYS A 109 -3.91 3.76 3.41
CA CYS A 109 -3.60 4.93 2.60
C CYS A 109 -2.79 4.57 1.35
N ILE A 110 -2.99 5.34 0.29
CA ILE A 110 -2.13 5.37 -0.89
C ILE A 110 -1.39 6.71 -0.92
N GLY A 111 -0.12 6.69 -0.53
CA GLY A 111 0.55 7.92 -0.14
C GLY A 111 -0.17 8.53 1.08
N ALA A 112 -0.60 9.78 0.99
CA ALA A 112 -1.27 10.52 2.08
C ALA A 112 -2.79 10.50 1.94
N THR A 113 -3.28 9.84 0.90
CA THR A 113 -4.69 9.79 0.59
C THR A 113 -5.30 8.59 1.32
N PRO A 114 -6.33 8.79 2.15
CA PRO A 114 -7.10 7.68 2.70
C PRO A 114 -7.58 6.74 1.60
N GLN A 115 -7.63 5.46 1.88
CA GLN A 115 -8.10 4.44 0.96
C GLN A 115 -9.10 3.55 1.70
N PRO A 116 -10.41 3.79 1.51
CA PRO A 116 -11.46 2.94 2.04
C PRO A 116 -11.36 1.52 1.50
N ASN A 117 -11.53 0.52 2.35
CA ASN A 117 -11.41 -0.89 1.98
C ASN A 117 -12.61 -1.74 2.45
N PRO A 118 -13.88 -1.27 2.36
CA PRO A 118 -15.00 -2.10 2.78
C PRO A 118 -15.08 -3.40 1.95
N PRO A 119 -15.58 -4.50 2.52
CA PRO A 119 -15.82 -5.73 1.76
C PRO A 119 -16.74 -5.49 0.56
N GLY A 120 -16.35 -6.00 -0.61
CA GLY A 120 -17.15 -5.97 -1.84
C GLY A 120 -17.08 -7.27 -2.63
N GLU A 121 -18.16 -7.62 -3.31
CA GLU A 121 -18.25 -8.87 -4.10
C GLU A 121 -18.11 -8.63 -5.61
N ASN A 122 -18.38 -7.40 -6.07
CA ASN A 122 -18.33 -7.01 -7.47
C ASN A 122 -17.15 -6.06 -7.71
N TRP A 123 -16.19 -6.47 -8.55
CA TRP A 123 -14.99 -5.67 -8.82
C TRP A 123 -15.31 -4.32 -9.48
N PRO A 124 -16.07 -4.25 -10.59
CA PRO A 124 -16.45 -2.96 -11.18
C PRO A 124 -17.04 -1.97 -10.18
N ASP A 125 -17.96 -2.42 -9.32
CA ASP A 125 -18.57 -1.56 -8.31
C ASP A 125 -17.55 -1.12 -7.24
N PHE A 126 -16.77 -2.06 -6.70
CA PHE A 126 -15.73 -1.76 -5.72
C PHE A 126 -14.69 -0.75 -6.27
N TYR A 127 -14.25 -0.95 -7.51
CA TYR A 127 -13.26 -0.07 -8.16
C TYR A 127 -13.86 1.31 -8.47
N ARG A 128 -15.11 1.37 -8.92
CA ARG A 128 -15.83 2.64 -9.12
C ARG A 128 -15.92 3.41 -7.81
N ASP A 129 -16.53 2.81 -6.79
CA ASP A 129 -17.02 3.54 -5.62
C ASP A 129 -15.88 3.81 -4.61
N HIS A 130 -14.99 2.84 -4.41
CA HIS A 130 -13.95 2.91 -3.37
C HIS A 130 -12.54 3.21 -3.90
N ARG A 131 -12.38 3.40 -5.21
CA ARG A 131 -11.12 3.87 -5.81
C ARG A 131 -11.35 5.13 -6.62
N LEU A 132 -12.02 5.04 -7.75
CA LEU A 132 -12.11 6.15 -8.71
C LEU A 132 -12.96 7.31 -8.16
N ASP A 133 -14.19 7.05 -7.74
CA ASP A 133 -15.09 8.08 -7.20
C ASP A 133 -14.54 8.72 -5.93
N HIS A 134 -13.90 7.92 -5.06
CA HIS A 134 -13.20 8.43 -3.90
C HIS A 134 -12.11 9.45 -4.29
N GLN A 135 -11.25 9.12 -5.25
CA GLN A 135 -10.20 10.04 -5.73
C GLN A 135 -10.79 11.28 -6.42
N PHE A 136 -11.84 11.14 -7.22
CA PHE A 136 -12.50 12.27 -7.86
C PHE A 136 -13.17 13.20 -6.84
N SER A 137 -13.81 12.65 -5.82
CA SER A 137 -14.40 13.41 -4.72
C SER A 137 -13.35 14.21 -3.95
N LEU A 138 -12.20 13.59 -3.63
CA LEU A 138 -11.08 14.28 -3.00
C LEU A 138 -10.49 15.38 -3.89
N ALA A 139 -10.36 15.14 -5.18
CA ALA A 139 -9.88 16.13 -6.14
C ALA A 139 -10.86 17.32 -6.24
N LYS A 140 -12.17 17.04 -6.30
CA LYS A 140 -13.23 18.05 -6.32
C LYS A 140 -13.23 18.91 -5.06
N ALA A 141 -13.03 18.32 -3.89
CA ALA A 141 -12.88 19.06 -2.63
C ALA A 141 -11.67 20.01 -2.65
N LYS A 142 -10.64 19.71 -3.46
CA LYS A 142 -9.47 20.56 -3.71
C LYS A 142 -9.64 21.50 -4.92
N GLY A 143 -10.86 21.64 -5.44
CA GLY A 143 -11.17 22.50 -6.58
C GLY A 143 -10.71 21.97 -7.94
N GLN A 144 -10.35 20.68 -8.03
CA GLN A 144 -9.97 20.04 -9.29
C GLN A 144 -11.16 19.31 -9.91
N SER A 145 -11.25 19.31 -11.23
CA SER A 145 -12.29 18.58 -11.96
C SER A 145 -11.71 17.91 -13.19
N PHE A 146 -12.19 16.71 -13.50
CA PHE A 146 -11.74 15.94 -14.66
C PHE A 146 -12.88 15.83 -15.68
N HIS A 147 -12.58 16.15 -16.93
CA HIS A 147 -13.51 15.97 -18.04
C HIS A 147 -13.76 14.47 -18.27
N GLY A 148 -15.03 14.06 -18.41
CA GLY A 148 -15.41 12.66 -18.65
C GLY A 148 -15.43 11.76 -17.41
N ALA A 149 -15.24 12.30 -16.20
CA ALA A 149 -15.28 11.50 -14.97
C ALA A 149 -16.66 10.82 -14.77
N SER A 150 -17.75 11.56 -14.97
CA SER A 150 -19.12 11.02 -14.89
C SER A 150 -19.35 9.92 -15.92
N ASP A 151 -19.02 10.18 -17.19
CA ASP A 151 -19.16 9.19 -18.27
C ASP A 151 -18.35 7.92 -17.98
N LEU A 152 -17.13 8.07 -17.44
CA LEU A 152 -16.30 6.93 -17.03
C LEU A 152 -16.96 6.12 -15.91
N MET A 153 -17.50 6.78 -14.88
CA MET A 153 -18.16 6.08 -13.75
C MET A 153 -19.43 5.35 -14.21
N GLU A 154 -20.21 5.95 -15.11
CA GLU A 154 -21.43 5.34 -15.65
C GLU A 154 -21.13 4.13 -16.55
N ASN A 155 -20.01 4.15 -17.28
CA ASN A 155 -19.69 3.13 -18.29
C ASN A 155 -18.56 2.18 -17.87
N LEU A 156 -18.09 2.24 -16.61
CA LEU A 156 -16.94 1.47 -16.14
C LEU A 156 -17.10 -0.04 -16.34
N SER A 157 -18.32 -0.56 -16.17
CA SER A 157 -18.63 -1.99 -16.33
C SER A 157 -18.37 -2.51 -17.75
N ALA A 158 -18.42 -1.65 -18.77
CA ALA A 158 -18.14 -2.03 -20.16
C ALA A 158 -16.70 -2.54 -20.37
N PHE A 159 -15.75 -2.16 -19.50
CA PHE A 159 -14.37 -2.66 -19.52
C PHE A 159 -14.22 -4.07 -18.95
N PHE A 160 -15.26 -4.63 -18.33
CA PHE A 160 -15.21 -5.92 -17.60
C PHE A 160 -16.15 -6.99 -18.19
N VAL A 161 -16.66 -6.82 -19.41
CA VAL A 161 -17.59 -7.77 -20.05
C VAL A 161 -16.97 -9.17 -20.26
N GLY A 162 -15.67 -9.23 -20.59
CA GLY A 162 -14.95 -10.49 -20.82
C GLY A 162 -13.96 -10.86 -19.70
N TYR A 163 -13.93 -10.11 -18.61
CA TYR A 163 -12.94 -10.26 -17.56
C TYR A 163 -13.55 -9.98 -16.18
N SER A 164 -13.58 -11.01 -15.34
CA SER A 164 -13.99 -10.89 -13.95
C SER A 164 -12.78 -11.16 -13.06
N PRO A 165 -12.14 -10.11 -12.51
CA PRO A 165 -11.21 -10.29 -11.41
C PRO A 165 -11.90 -11.08 -10.31
N SER A 166 -11.12 -11.88 -9.58
CA SER A 166 -11.60 -12.41 -8.30
C SER A 166 -10.71 -11.86 -7.20
N PRO A 167 -11.23 -11.68 -5.99
CA PRO A 167 -10.46 -11.06 -4.93
C PRO A 167 -9.22 -11.88 -4.60
N SER A 168 -8.11 -11.19 -4.42
CA SER A 168 -6.82 -11.76 -4.07
C SER A 168 -6.03 -10.76 -3.22
N LEU A 169 -4.96 -11.26 -2.60
CA LEU A 169 -3.87 -10.41 -2.12
C LEU A 169 -3.12 -9.76 -3.29
#